data_AF-A0A7V2VS25-F1
#
_entry.id   AF-A0A7V2VS25-F1
#
_cell.length_a   1.000
_cell.length_b   1.000
_cell.length_c   1.000
_cell.angle_alpha   90.00
_cell.angle_beta   90.00
_cell.angle_gamma   90.00
#
_symmetry.space_group_name_H-M   'P 1'
#
loop_
_entity.id
_entity.type
_entity.pdbx_description
1 polymer ?
#
loop_
_entity_poly.entity_id
_entity_poly.type
_entity_poly.pdbx_seq_one_letter_code
_entity_poly.pdbx_strand_id
1 'polypeptide(L)' 'MKTRDINDDMPSSRSLAGYDLPNETAIQHLYNVGDEAKPMGWQGLASCAKGAILVADQVVKRVKPD' A
#
# COMPACT_ATOMS: atom_id res chain seq x y z
N MET A 1 24.58 17.04 11.10
CA MET A 1 23.55 16.13 10.57
C MET A 1 22.20 16.72 10.95
N LYS A 2 21.28 16.95 9.99
CA LYS A 2 19.93 17.43 10.31
C LYS A 2 19.14 16.25 10.89
N THR A 3 18.52 16.42 12.06
CA THR A 3 17.62 15.41 12.65
C THR A 3 16.43 15.22 11.71
N ARG A 4 16.06 13.96 11.45
CA ARG A 4 14.86 13.61 10.69
C ARG A 4 13.69 13.38 11.64
N ASP A 5 12.50 13.82 11.27
CA ASP A 5 11.27 13.58 12.03
C ASP A 5 10.26 12.72 11.25
N ILE A 6 9.05 12.57 11.79
CA ILE A 6 8.04 11.62 11.28
C ILE A 6 7.34 12.10 10.01
N ASN A 7 7.53 13.35 9.61
CA ASN A 7 6.84 14.01 8.50
C ASN A 7 7.81 14.56 7.45
N ASP A 8 9.10 14.26 7.56
CA ASP A 8 10.07 14.39 6.48
C ASP A 8 9.78 13.40 5.32
N ASP A 9 10.62 13.44 4.28
CA ASP A 9 10.47 12.64 3.04
C ASP A 9 10.41 11.12 3.23
N MET A 10 10.90 10.61 4.36
CA MET A 10 10.77 9.20 4.75
C MET A 10 9.95 9.12 6.03
N PRO A 11 8.62 9.32 5.93
CA PRO A 11 7.75 9.44 7.09
C PRO A 11 7.55 8.09 7.78
N SER A 12 6.98 8.12 8.98
CA SER A 12 6.57 6.90 9.68
C SER A 12 5.36 6.21 9.02
N SER A 13 4.51 7.00 8.36
CA SER A 13 3.41 6.53 7.52
C SER A 13 3.23 7.49 6.34
N ARG A 14 3.10 6.97 5.12
CA ARG A 14 2.89 7.78 3.91
C ARG A 14 1.47 8.36 3.78
N SER A 15 0.47 7.70 4.37
CA SER A 15 -0.90 8.23 4.45
C SER A 15 -1.48 8.12 5.86
N LEU A 16 -2.41 9.02 6.16
CA LEU A 16 -3.25 8.93 7.36
C LEU A 16 -4.42 7.98 7.12
N ALA A 17 -4.89 7.32 8.19
CA ALA A 17 -6.06 6.45 8.10
C ALA A 17 -7.27 7.22 7.55
N GLY A 18 -7.87 6.68 6.48
CA GLY A 18 -9.00 7.32 5.80
C GLY A 18 -8.62 8.25 4.65
N TYR A 19 -7.32 8.50 4.43
CA TYR A 19 -6.77 9.22 3.27
C TYR A 19 -5.91 8.29 2.41
N ASP A 20 -6.21 7.00 2.47
CA ASP A 20 -5.46 5.95 1.80
C ASP A 20 -5.76 5.91 0.30
N LEU A 21 -4.72 5.67 -0.50
CA LEU A 21 -4.85 5.44 -1.92
C LEU A 21 -5.51 4.07 -2.18
N PRO A 22 -6.26 3.92 -3.29
CA PRO A 22 -6.70 2.60 -3.73
C PRO A 22 -5.51 1.75 -4.17
N ASN A 23 -5.64 0.42 -4.04
CA ASN A 23 -4.62 -0.51 -4.56
C ASN A 23 -4.57 -0.50 -6.10
N GLU A 24 -5.68 -0.26 -6.79
CA GLU A 24 -5.69 -0.15 -8.26
C GLU A 24 -5.30 1.26 -8.72
N THR A 25 -4.56 1.34 -9.83
CA THR A 25 -4.23 2.60 -10.49
C THR A 25 -4.95 2.72 -11.83
N ALA A 26 -4.89 3.90 -12.46
CA ALA A 26 -5.39 4.09 -13.82
C ALA A 26 -4.57 3.33 -14.89
N ILE A 27 -3.35 2.89 -14.56
CA ILE A 27 -2.49 2.12 -15.45
C ILE A 27 -2.75 0.63 -15.22
N GLN A 28 -3.11 -0.09 -16.28
CA GLN A 28 -3.36 -1.52 -16.18
C GLN A 28 -2.12 -2.26 -15.68
N HIS A 29 -2.34 -3.22 -14.77
CA HIS A 29 -1.31 -4.05 -14.16
C HIS A 29 -0.30 -3.30 -13.27
N LEU A 30 -0.59 -2.03 -12.91
CA LEU A 30 0.14 -1.27 -11.91
C LEU A 30 -0.72 -1.09 -10.66
N TYR A 31 -0.16 -1.42 -9.50
CA TYR A 31 -0.86 -1.44 -8.22
C TYR A 31 -0.08 -0.70 -7.13
N ASN A 32 -0.79 0.01 -6.27
CA ASN A 32 -0.24 0.59 -5.04
C ASN A 32 -0.32 -0.42 -3.90
N VAL A 33 0.74 -0.54 -3.12
CA VAL A 33 0.80 -1.37 -1.90
C VAL A 33 1.60 -0.63 -0.83
N GLY A 34 1.43 -1.06 0.43
CA GLY A 34 2.14 -0.46 1.57
C GLY A 34 1.21 0.34 2.47
N ASP A 35 1.81 1.23 3.26
CA ASP A 35 1.14 2.03 4.28
C ASP A 35 0.32 3.18 3.70
N GLU A 36 0.57 3.57 2.45
CA GLU A 36 -0.22 4.54 1.68
C GLU A 36 -1.51 3.97 1.09
N ALA A 37 -1.55 2.65 0.84
CA ALA A 37 -2.62 1.97 0.10
C ALA A 37 -3.19 0.81 0.91
N LYS A 38 -3.52 1.11 2.17
CA LYS A 38 -4.00 0.14 3.15
C LYS A 38 -5.53 0.04 3.15
N PRO A 39 -6.09 -1.17 3.36
CA PRO A 39 -7.53 -1.33 3.58
C PRO A 39 -7.99 -0.59 4.84
N MET A 40 -9.22 -0.09 4.80
CA MET A 40 -9.82 0.64 5.92
C MET A 40 -9.77 -0.20 7.22
N GLY A 41 -9.39 0.45 8.32
CA GLY A 41 -9.29 -0.18 9.64
C GLY A 41 -7.96 -0.90 9.92
N TRP A 42 -7.04 -0.94 8.96
CA TRP A 42 -5.69 -1.50 9.13
C TRP A 42 -4.64 -0.39 9.24
N GLN A 43 -3.58 -0.61 10.02
CA GLN A 43 -2.44 0.31 10.12
C GLN A 43 -1.09 -0.43 10.31
N GLY A 44 0.00 0.30 10.10
CA GLY A 44 1.37 -0.17 10.32
C GLY A 44 1.79 -1.33 9.42
N LEU A 45 2.75 -2.13 9.89
CA LEU A 45 3.29 -3.25 9.09
C LEU A 45 2.22 -4.25 8.63
N ALA A 46 1.25 -4.56 9.50
CA ALA A 46 0.17 -5.48 9.19
C ALA A 46 -0.69 -4.98 8.02
N SER A 47 -0.90 -3.66 7.89
CA SER A 47 -1.65 -3.11 6.77
C SER A 47 -0.90 -3.22 5.45
N CYS A 48 0.43 -3.02 5.46
CA CYS A 48 1.26 -3.22 4.28
C CYS A 48 1.15 -4.65 3.76
N ALA A 49 1.28 -5.63 4.66
CA ALA A 49 1.15 -7.05 4.31
C ALA A 49 -0.26 -7.37 3.80
N LYS A 50 -1.31 -6.85 4.47
CA LYS A 50 -2.69 -7.08 4.07
C LYS A 50 -2.98 -6.54 2.66
N GLY A 51 -2.55 -5.32 2.35
CA GLY A 51 -2.68 -4.73 1.02
C GLY A 51 -1.93 -5.52 -0.04
N ALA A 52 -0.70 -5.95 0.25
CA ALA A 52 0.10 -6.77 -0.66
C ALA A 52 -0.56 -8.11 -0.98
N ILE A 53 -1.14 -8.79 0.02
CA ILE A 53 -1.89 -10.05 -0.18
C ILE A 53 -3.10 -9.83 -1.09
N LEU A 54 -3.88 -8.77 -0.85
CA LEU A 54 -5.06 -8.45 -1.67
C LEU A 54 -4.69 -8.21 -3.13
N VAL A 55 -3.61 -7.46 -3.39
CA VAL A 55 -3.10 -7.24 -4.76
C VAL A 55 -2.58 -8.53 -5.38
N ALA A 56 -1.82 -9.34 -4.64
CA ALA A 56 -1.32 -10.62 -5.12
C ALA A 56 -2.48 -11.55 -5.54
N ASP A 57 -3.53 -11.64 -4.73
CA ASP A 57 -4.74 -12.42 -5.05
C ASP A 57 -5.42 -11.92 -6.33
N GLN A 58 -5.46 -10.60 -6.55
CA GLN A 58 -6.00 -10.01 -7.79
C GLN A 58 -5.16 -10.37 -9.01
N VAL A 59 -3.83 -10.31 -8.89
CA VAL A 59 -2.90 -10.62 -9.98
C VAL A 59 -2.97 -12.11 -10.34
N VAL A 60 -2.92 -13.00 -9.35
CA VAL A 60 -2.98 -14.45 -9.56
C VAL A 60 -4.30 -14.88 -10.22
N LYS A 61 -5.43 -14.22 -9.93
CA LYS A 61 -6.69 -14.50 -10.62
C LYS A 61 -6.68 -14.12 -12.10
N ARG A 62 -5.83 -13.17 -12.50
CA ARG A 62 -5.71 -12.68 -13.88
C ARG A 62 -4.69 -13.47 -14.69
N VAL A 63 -3.63 -13.95 -14.05
CA VAL A 63 -2.58 -14.75 -14.69
C VAL A 63 -2.99 -16.23 -14.65
N LYS A 64 -3.20 -16.84 -15.82
CA LYS A 64 -3.35 -18.30 -15.88
C LYS A 64 -1.99 -18.94 -15.58
N PRO A 65 -1.90 -19.93 -14.69
CA PRO A 65 -0.70 -20.74 -14.57
C PRO A 65 -0.47 -21.47 -15.90
N ASP A 66 0.78 -21.52 -16.35
CA ASP A 66 1.22 -22.38 -17.45
C ASP A 66 1.13 -23.86 -17.07
#